data_AF-A0A7C2W1Y6-F1
#
_entry.id   AF-A0A7C2W1Y6-F1
#
_cell.length_a   1.000
_cell.length_b   1.000
_cell.length_c   1.000
_cell.angle_alpha   90.00
_cell.angle_beta   90.00
_cell.angle_gamma   90.00
#
_symmetry.space_group_name_H-M   'P 1'
#
loop_
_entity.id
_entity.type
_entity.pdbx_description
1 polymer ?
#
loop_
_entity_poly.entity_id
_entity_poly.type
_entity_poly.pdbx_seq_one_letter_code
_entity_poly.pdbx_strand_id
1 'polypeptide(L)'
;MEKDFNPQEFANSFIQVAKEVFTKPSDFFAEMSRTAGFGPPVTFLAICLAIEGILGSLIAFNPMPLVMAIVSLVFAFIGAWILQFVLQQLFQGKGTYEGTFRVVAYSGVVHLLGWIPFIGFLASLYGLWLQIVGLE
;
A
#
# COMPACT_ATOMS: atom_id res chain seq x y z
N MET A 1 -16.37 -11.11 -8.25
CA MET A 1 -14.92 -11.36 -8.30
C MET A 1 -14.35 -10.55 -7.16
N GLU A 2 -13.65 -11.21 -6.25
CA GLU A 2 -12.98 -10.56 -5.12
C GLU A 2 -11.98 -9.53 -5.67
N LYS A 3 -12.09 -8.25 -5.26
CA LYS A 3 -11.16 -7.20 -5.68
C LYS A 3 -9.85 -7.37 -4.91
N ASP A 4 -9.00 -8.26 -5.41
CA ASP A 4 -7.69 -8.50 -4.86
C ASP A 4 -6.65 -8.57 -5.98
N PHE A 5 -5.40 -8.30 -5.64
CA PHE A 5 -4.32 -8.45 -6.61
C PHE A 5 -4.14 -9.93 -6.99
N ASN A 6 -4.13 -10.21 -8.29
CA ASN A 6 -3.99 -11.54 -8.87
C ASN A 6 -2.64 -11.62 -9.62
N PRO A 7 -1.64 -12.32 -9.06
CA PRO A 7 -0.33 -12.48 -9.70
C PRO A 7 -0.37 -13.22 -11.04
N GLN A 8 -1.35 -14.09 -11.28
CA GLN A 8 -1.50 -14.84 -12.53
C GLN A 8 -1.91 -13.92 -13.70
N GLU A 9 -2.66 -12.86 -13.41
CA GLU A 9 -3.06 -11.82 -14.38
C GLU A 9 -2.37 -10.49 -14.08
N PHE A 10 -1.08 -10.58 -13.73
CA PHE A 10 -0.24 -9.53 -13.14
C PHE A 10 -0.55 -8.11 -13.63
N ALA A 11 -0.40 -7.84 -14.93
CA ALA A 11 -0.48 -6.48 -15.45
C ALA A 11 -1.89 -5.89 -15.35
N ASN A 12 -2.90 -6.66 -15.77
CA ASN A 12 -4.30 -6.22 -15.74
C ASN A 12 -4.77 -6.02 -14.29
N SER A 13 -4.45 -6.97 -13.40
CA SER A 13 -4.82 -6.89 -12.00
C SER A 13 -4.11 -5.74 -11.28
N PHE A 14 -2.81 -5.54 -11.53
CA PHE A 14 -2.07 -4.42 -10.94
C PHE A 14 -2.69 -3.08 -11.31
N ILE A 15 -2.93 -2.86 -12.61
CA ILE A 15 -3.51 -1.61 -13.11
C ILE A 15 -4.92 -1.41 -12.56
N GLN A 16 -5.72 -2.47 -12.51
CA GLN A 16 -7.08 -2.42 -11.97
C GLN A 16 -7.07 -2.04 -10.49
N VAL A 17 -6.30 -2.75 -9.65
CA VAL A 17 -6.19 -2.46 -8.22
C VAL A 17 -5.67 -1.04 -7.99
N ALA A 18 -4.60 -0.64 -8.68
CA ALA A 18 -4.06 0.72 -8.54
C ALA A 18 -5.10 1.78 -8.90
N LYS A 19 -5.82 1.60 -10.03
CA LYS A 19 -6.88 2.51 -10.45
C LYS A 19 -8.03 2.55 -9.45
N GLU A 20 -8.49 1.41 -8.96
CA GLU A 20 -9.59 1.33 -8.01
C GLU A 20 -9.22 1.98 -6.68
N VAL A 21 -8.04 1.71 -6.13
CA VAL A 21 -7.57 2.37 -4.90
C VAL A 21 -7.45 3.88 -5.09
N PHE A 22 -6.97 4.36 -6.26
CA PHE A 22 -6.89 5.80 -6.51
C PHE A 22 -8.25 6.47 -6.72
N THR A 23 -9.21 5.81 -7.35
CA THR A 23 -10.44 6.47 -7.84
C THR A 23 -11.68 6.13 -7.02
N LYS A 24 -11.71 4.96 -6.39
CA LYS A 24 -12.83 4.43 -5.60
C LYS A 24 -12.32 3.66 -4.35
N PRO A 25 -11.55 4.33 -3.48
CA PRO A 25 -10.88 3.66 -2.35
C PRO A 25 -11.86 3.01 -1.38
N SER A 26 -12.97 3.67 -1.05
CA SER A 26 -14.01 3.13 -0.17
C SER A 26 -14.57 1.81 -0.69
N ASP A 27 -14.91 1.77 -1.98
CA ASP A 27 -15.47 0.57 -2.62
C ASP A 27 -14.44 -0.56 -2.65
N PHE A 28 -13.18 -0.24 -2.97
CA PHE A 28 -12.09 -1.22 -2.99
C PHE A 28 -11.86 -1.83 -1.59
N PHE A 29 -11.70 -0.99 -0.57
CA PHE A 29 -11.40 -1.48 0.78
C PHE A 29 -12.60 -2.18 1.45
N ALA A 30 -13.83 -1.84 1.07
CA ALA A 30 -15.04 -2.54 1.53
C ALA A 30 -15.16 -3.94 0.92
N GLU A 31 -14.75 -4.11 -0.35
CA GLU A 31 -14.88 -5.38 -1.08
C GLU A 31 -13.67 -6.31 -0.94
N MET A 32 -12.49 -5.79 -0.56
CA MET A 32 -11.28 -6.60 -0.43
C MET A 32 -11.34 -7.59 0.75
N SER A 33 -10.70 -8.74 0.60
CA SER A 33 -10.93 -9.88 1.49
C SER A 33 -10.48 -9.86 2.95
N ARG A 34 -9.56 -9.06 3.48
CA ARG A 34 -9.15 -9.11 4.92
C ARG A 34 -8.54 -10.43 5.47
N THR A 35 -8.82 -11.61 4.92
CA THR A 35 -8.34 -12.93 5.42
C THR A 35 -7.81 -13.90 4.34
N ALA A 36 -7.52 -13.43 3.12
CA ALA A 36 -6.95 -14.24 2.02
C ALA A 36 -5.42 -14.42 2.08
N GLY A 37 -4.78 -14.00 3.16
CA GLY A 37 -3.34 -14.01 3.38
C GLY A 37 -2.61 -12.73 2.94
N PHE A 38 -1.30 -12.72 3.17
CA PHE A 38 -0.43 -11.57 2.93
C PHE A 38 0.20 -11.54 1.52
N GLY A 39 0.10 -12.61 0.74
CA GLY A 39 0.80 -12.73 -0.55
C GLY A 39 0.44 -11.63 -1.56
N PRO A 40 -0.86 -11.48 -1.92
CA PRO A 40 -1.33 -10.43 -2.82
C PRO A 40 -0.94 -9.00 -2.40
N PRO A 41 -1.26 -8.53 -1.18
CA PRO A 41 -0.94 -7.16 -0.76
C PRO A 41 0.58 -6.90 -0.70
N VAL A 42 1.39 -7.86 -0.23
CA VAL A 42 2.86 -7.70 -0.19
C VAL A 42 3.41 -7.56 -1.60
N THR A 43 2.93 -8.37 -2.54
CA THR A 43 3.42 -8.34 -3.92
C THR A 43 3.04 -7.01 -4.58
N PHE A 44 1.81 -6.56 -4.39
CA PHE A 44 1.37 -5.25 -4.88
C PHE A 44 2.23 -4.09 -4.34
N LEU A 45 2.46 -4.06 -3.02
CA LEU A 45 3.28 -3.04 -2.37
C LEU A 45 4.74 -3.09 -2.89
N ALA A 46 5.31 -4.30 -3.01
CA ALA A 46 6.67 -4.48 -3.50
C ALA A 46 6.86 -3.92 -4.92
N ILE A 47 5.85 -4.08 -5.80
CA ILE A 47 5.88 -3.50 -7.14
C ILE A 47 5.85 -1.97 -7.07
N CYS A 48 4.97 -1.39 -6.24
CA CYS A 48 4.87 0.07 -6.09
C CYS A 48 6.19 0.68 -5.59
N LEU A 49 6.79 0.07 -4.57
CA LEU A 49 8.08 0.47 -4.01
C LEU A 49 9.23 0.25 -5.00
N ALA A 50 9.23 -0.84 -5.77
CA ALA A 50 10.25 -1.09 -6.77
C ALA A 50 10.22 -0.02 -7.87
N ILE A 51 9.03 0.36 -8.35
CA ILE A 51 8.87 1.43 -9.33
C ILE A 51 9.42 2.75 -8.77
N GLU A 52 9.02 3.13 -7.56
CA GLU A 52 9.50 4.34 -6.90
C GLU A 52 11.03 4.33 -6.73
N GLY A 53 11.58 3.25 -6.16
CA GLY A 53 12.99 3.11 -5.85
C GLY A 53 13.87 3.13 -7.10
N ILE A 54 13.46 2.44 -8.18
CA ILE A 54 14.17 2.42 -9.45
C ILE A 54 14.15 3.81 -10.09
N LEU A 55 12.96 4.40 -10.27
CA LEU A 55 12.84 5.72 -10.91
C LEU A 55 13.54 6.81 -10.10
N GLY A 56 13.35 6.82 -8.78
CA GLY A 56 14.02 7.75 -7.88
C GLY A 56 15.54 7.61 -7.94
N SER A 57 16.07 6.39 -8.01
CA SER A 57 17.52 6.17 -8.12
C SER A 57 18.09 6.63 -9.45
N LEU A 58 17.36 6.42 -10.55
CA LEU A 58 17.75 6.88 -11.88
C LEU A 58 17.77 8.40 -11.99
N ILE A 59 16.72 9.07 -11.47
CA ILE A 59 16.62 10.54 -11.49
C ILE A 59 17.70 11.18 -10.62
N ALA A 60 17.94 10.63 -9.43
CA ALA A 60 18.93 11.16 -8.48
C ALA A 60 20.37 10.71 -8.77
N PHE A 61 20.58 9.78 -9.71
CA PHE A 61 21.85 9.09 -9.94
C PHE A 61 22.48 8.57 -8.63
N ASN A 62 21.64 8.00 -7.75
CA ASN A 62 22.01 7.55 -6.42
C ASN A 62 21.26 6.26 -6.10
N PRO A 63 21.91 5.17 -5.66
CA PRO A 63 21.22 3.91 -5.33
C PRO A 63 20.38 3.97 -4.05
N MET A 64 20.49 5.03 -3.25
CA MET A 64 19.83 5.12 -1.95
C MET A 64 18.29 4.95 -2.01
N PRO A 65 17.54 5.54 -2.97
CA PRO A 65 16.09 5.32 -3.07
C PRO A 65 15.72 3.85 -3.28
N LEU A 66 16.52 3.08 -4.03
CA LEU A 66 16.31 1.64 -4.20
C LEU A 66 16.55 0.87 -2.89
N VAL A 67 17.59 1.23 -2.12
CA VAL A 67 17.83 0.65 -0.80
C VAL A 67 16.66 0.98 0.14
N MET A 68 16.19 2.22 0.12
CA MET A 68 15.04 2.65 0.93
C MET A 68 13.76 1.90 0.55
N ALA A 69 13.52 1.58 -0.72
CA ALA A 69 12.37 0.78 -1.14
C ALA A 69 12.33 -0.61 -0.45
N ILE A 70 13.49 -1.28 -0.33
CA ILE A 70 13.60 -2.56 0.36
C ILE A 70 13.33 -2.39 1.86
N VAL A 71 13.89 -1.35 2.47
CA VAL A 71 13.67 -1.03 3.88
C VAL A 71 12.18 -0.74 4.13
N SER A 72 11.55 0.09 3.30
CA SER A 72 10.13 0.44 3.39
C SER A 72 9.21 -0.78 3.33
N LEU A 73 9.54 -1.80 2.53
CA LEU A 73 8.76 -3.02 2.47
C LEU A 73 8.73 -3.75 3.82
N VAL A 74 9.86 -3.81 4.53
CA VAL A 74 9.93 -4.38 5.88
C VAL A 74 9.20 -3.49 6.89
N PHE A 75 9.40 -2.19 6.79
CA PHE A 75 8.75 -1.22 7.68
C PHE A 75 7.23 -1.16 7.50
N ALA A 76 6.67 -1.55 6.34
CA ALA A 76 5.23 -1.64 6.15
C ALA A 76 4.56 -2.62 7.12
N PHE A 77 5.22 -3.74 7.44
CA PHE A 77 4.72 -4.68 8.45
C PHE A 77 4.72 -4.08 9.85
N ILE A 78 5.77 -3.34 10.18
CA ILE A 78 5.90 -2.65 11.47
C ILE A 78 4.85 -1.53 11.56
N GLY A 79 4.66 -0.76 10.48
CA GLY A 79 3.65 0.29 10.40
C GLY A 79 2.24 -0.27 10.56
N ALA A 80 1.92 -1.39 9.90
CA ALA A 80 0.65 -2.09 10.10
C ALA A 80 0.48 -2.58 11.54
N TRP A 81 1.56 -2.98 12.21
CA TRP A 81 1.50 -3.47 13.59
C TRP A 81 1.22 -2.34 14.57
N ILE A 82 1.90 -1.20 14.40
CA ILE A 82 1.63 0.02 15.16
C ILE A 82 0.18 0.47 14.93
N LEU A 83 -0.28 0.50 13.68
CA LEU A 83 -1.64 0.92 13.33
C LEU A 83 -2.69 -0.01 13.96
N GLN A 84 -2.49 -1.33 13.84
CA GLN A 84 -3.34 -2.33 14.48
C GLN A 84 -3.39 -2.15 16.00
N PHE A 85 -2.24 -1.91 16.63
CA PHE A 85 -2.16 -1.68 18.07
C PHE A 85 -2.94 -0.42 18.48
N VAL A 86 -2.78 0.69 17.75
CA VAL A 86 -3.53 1.93 17.98
C VAL A 86 -5.04 1.70 17.83
N LEU A 87 -5.48 0.99 16.79
CA LEU A 87 -6.89 0.68 16.58
C LEU A 87 -7.49 -0.14 17.72
N GLN A 88 -6.75 -1.13 18.24
CA GLN A 88 -7.19 -1.93 19.38
C GLN A 88 -7.34 -1.10 20.65
N GLN A 89 -6.43 -0.15 20.91
CA GLN A 89 -6.50 0.73 22.08
C GLN A 89 -7.65 1.73 21.99
N LEU A 90 -7.89 2.31 20.81
CA LEU A 90 -8.90 3.37 20.63
C LEU A 90 -10.32 2.84 20.45
N PHE A 91 -10.49 1.78 19.66
CA PHE A 91 -11.82 1.31 19.22
C PHE A 91 -12.26 0.00 19.85
N GLN A 92 -11.47 -0.57 20.78
CA GLN A 92 -11.73 -1.87 21.43
C GLN A 92 -12.02 -3.00 20.40
N GLY A 93 -11.49 -2.85 19.18
CA GLY A 93 -12.02 -3.48 17.97
C GLY A 93 -11.43 -4.84 17.61
N LYS A 94 -12.28 -5.67 16.97
CA LYS A 94 -12.07 -7.07 16.54
C LYS A 94 -11.33 -7.23 15.18
N GLY A 95 -10.68 -6.17 14.69
CA GLY A 95 -9.97 -6.20 13.41
C GLY A 95 -8.76 -7.15 13.45
N THR A 96 -8.48 -7.84 12.35
CA THR A 96 -7.30 -8.70 12.23
C THR A 96 -6.09 -7.88 11.79
N TYR A 97 -4.90 -8.27 12.26
CA TYR A 97 -3.65 -7.68 11.77
C TYR A 97 -3.52 -7.81 10.25
N GLU A 98 -3.97 -8.92 9.68
CA GLU A 98 -3.98 -9.14 8.24
C GLU A 98 -4.84 -8.11 7.49
N GLY A 99 -6.05 -7.83 7.99
CA GLY A 99 -6.93 -6.81 7.43
C GLY A 99 -6.29 -5.42 7.45
N THR A 100 -5.60 -5.08 8.54
CA THR A 100 -4.88 -3.80 8.67
C THR A 100 -3.66 -3.72 7.76
N PHE A 101 -2.86 -4.78 7.67
CA PHE A 101 -1.73 -4.83 6.76
C PHE A 101 -2.16 -4.70 5.30
N ARG A 102 -3.26 -5.35 4.90
CA ARG A 102 -3.83 -5.22 3.54
C ARG A 102 -4.15 -3.76 3.21
N VAL A 103 -4.74 -3.02 4.15
CA VAL A 103 -4.99 -1.57 3.98
C VAL A 103 -3.68 -0.81 3.78
N VAL A 104 -2.70 -1.03 4.66
CA VAL A 104 -1.38 -0.36 4.58
C VAL A 104 -0.70 -0.64 3.23
N ALA A 105 -0.69 -1.90 2.81
CA ALA A 105 -0.03 -2.32 1.58
C ALA A 105 -0.70 -1.78 0.31
N TYR A 106 -2.03 -1.83 0.21
CA TYR A 106 -2.74 -1.27 -0.94
C TYR A 106 -2.73 0.26 -0.95
N SER A 107 -2.73 0.90 0.21
CA SER A 107 -2.50 2.36 0.33
C SER A 107 -1.11 2.77 -0.19
N GLY A 108 -0.16 1.83 -0.23
CA GLY A 108 1.14 2.00 -0.86
C GLY A 108 1.11 2.29 -2.37
N VAL A 109 -0.07 2.27 -3.02
CA VAL A 109 -0.22 2.73 -4.41
C VAL A 109 0.34 4.16 -4.63
N VAL A 110 0.34 4.98 -3.58
CA VAL A 110 0.88 6.36 -3.63
C VAL A 110 2.38 6.42 -3.94
N HIS A 111 3.12 5.33 -3.68
CA HIS A 111 4.54 5.22 -4.03
C HIS A 111 4.77 5.33 -5.55
N LEU A 112 3.77 5.01 -6.38
CA LEU A 112 3.82 5.23 -7.83
C LEU A 112 4.03 6.70 -8.23
N LEU A 113 3.72 7.63 -7.33
CA LEU A 113 3.89 9.07 -7.53
C LEU A 113 5.10 9.63 -6.75
N GLY A 114 5.73 8.83 -5.88
CA GLY A 114 6.75 9.28 -4.94
C GLY A 114 8.05 9.77 -5.59
N TRP A 115 8.36 9.27 -6.78
CA TRP A 115 9.53 9.69 -7.56
C TRP A 115 9.38 11.08 -8.20
N ILE A 116 8.16 11.64 -8.24
CA ILE A 116 7.90 12.95 -8.85
C ILE A 116 8.23 14.04 -7.81
N PRO A 117 9.18 14.95 -8.11
CA PRO A 117 9.51 16.07 -7.21
C PRO A 117 8.26 16.88 -6.83
N PHE A 118 8.20 17.33 -5.58
CA PHE A 118 7.09 18.09 -4.97
C PHE A 118 5.75 17.33 -4.80
N ILE A 119 5.45 16.31 -5.63
CA ILE A 119 4.22 15.51 -5.51
C ILE A 119 4.29 14.50 -4.36
N GLY A 120 5.48 13.98 -4.04
CA GLY A 120 5.65 12.94 -3.01
C GLY A 120 5.03 13.29 -1.64
N PHE A 121 5.07 14.56 -1.24
CA PHE A 121 4.43 15.00 0.01
C PHE A 121 2.89 14.94 -0.05
N LEU A 122 2.28 15.36 -1.16
CA LEU A 122 0.83 15.26 -1.32
C LEU A 122 0.39 13.80 -1.42
N ALA A 123 1.18 12.98 -2.10
CA ALA A 123 0.95 11.54 -2.22
C ALA A 123 0.99 10.84 -0.85
N SER A 124 1.90 11.23 0.05
CA SER A 124 1.96 10.64 1.40
C SER A 124 0.75 11.02 2.27
N LEU A 125 0.28 12.28 2.19
CA LEU A 125 -0.96 12.70 2.85
C LEU A 125 -2.17 11.92 2.32
N TYR A 126 -2.25 11.71 1.01
CA TYR A 126 -3.30 10.88 0.41
C TYR A 126 -3.19 9.43 0.89
N GLY A 127 -1.98 8.87 1.01
CA GLY A 127 -1.76 7.53 1.53
C GLY A 127 -2.23 7.35 2.99
N LEU A 128 -2.07 8.38 3.84
CA LEU A 128 -2.63 8.37 5.19
C LEU A 128 -4.16 8.41 5.16
N TRP A 129 -4.74 9.23 4.28
CA TRP A 129 -6.18 9.28 4.11
C TRP A 129 -6.76 7.95 3.59
N LEU A 130 -6.08 7.28 2.65
CA LEU A 130 -6.45 5.94 2.18
C LEU A 130 -6.47 4.93 3.33
N GLN A 131 -5.51 5.01 4.26
CA GLN A 131 -5.48 4.13 5.42
C GLN A 131 -6.66 4.37 6.35
N ILE A 132 -7.07 5.63 6.56
CA ILE A 132 -8.28 5.95 7.33
C ILE A 132 -9.51 5.34 6.65
N VAL A 133 -9.71 5.63 5.36
CA VAL A 133 -10.86 5.10 4.58
C VAL A 133 -10.89 3.58 4.56
N GLY A 134 -9.73 2.92 4.52
CA GLY A 134 -9.67 1.46 4.50
C GLY A 134 -9.92 0.80 5.86
N LEU A 135 -9.89 1.56 6.95
CA LEU A 135 -10.07 1.08 8.33
C LEU A 135 -11.40 1.48 8.97
N GLU A 136 -12.15 2.40 8.37
CA GLU A 136 -13.56 2.68 8.67
C GLU A 136 -14.46 1.50 8.25
#